data_AF-A0A925PCA2-F1
#
_entry.id   AF-A0A925PCA2-F1
#
_cell.length_a   1.000
_cell.length_b   1.000
_cell.length_c   1.000
_cell.angle_alpha   90.00
_cell.angle_beta   90.00
_cell.angle_gamma   90.00
#
_symmetry.space_group_name_H-M   'P 1'
#
loop_
_entity.id
_entity.type
_entity.pdbx_description
1 polymer ?
#
loop_
_entity_poly.entity_id
_entity_poly.type
_entity_poly.pdbx_seq_one_letter_code
_entity_poly.pdbx_strand_id
1 'polypeptide(L)'
;MSFLDLLKQKPAHLTGNRWRCRVKRTTQIQAFDATRPAHAEPGDIIEIAEKAARDLVADGTVERLAVLDENGEVVEAAKMPAAPVKPAKAVPVALPADYAELPKPFATAHGLLAEREALVADLHAARERSLPPDFVKARKFAEKRGEHAGKYWLASSFVGVEAVNAQIQLCDEAVEAEEALRAWDIANGYRLAAAHLESGREVIDAAEKLNVAVAELARVGFELFRLRIAPLELHEMKERHLFTGSALHQKYNTHATLTPPGIVWLGGTNPARGMDEPLTSMVSYFKTARRRLAEIEALLVEARAELAAAQGVTANPAKPTKKAA
;
A
#
# COMPACT_ATOMS: atom_id res chain seq x y z
N MET A 1 -63.27 -10.31 32.51
CA MET A 1 -61.80 -10.33 32.35
C MET A 1 -61.23 -11.31 33.35
N SER A 2 -60.38 -12.23 32.90
CA SER A 2 -59.72 -13.18 33.81
C SER A 2 -58.49 -12.52 34.47
N PHE A 3 -58.09 -13.00 35.65
CA PHE A 3 -56.87 -12.57 36.33
C PHE A 3 -55.59 -12.78 35.47
N LEU A 4 -55.63 -13.77 34.57
CA LEU A 4 -54.57 -14.02 33.58
C LEU A 4 -54.51 -12.93 32.49
N ASP A 5 -55.62 -12.24 32.19
CA ASP A 5 -55.63 -11.12 31.25
C ASP A 5 -55.01 -9.85 31.87
N LEU A 6 -55.12 -9.69 33.20
CA LEU A 6 -54.49 -8.61 33.96
C LEU A 6 -52.96 -8.78 34.09
N LEU A 7 -52.45 -10.01 34.16
CA LEU A 7 -51.01 -10.30 34.20
C LEU A 7 -50.33 -10.19 32.83
N LYS A 8 -51.09 -10.30 31.73
CA LYS A 8 -50.57 -10.10 30.36
C LYS A 8 -50.53 -8.63 29.94
N GLN A 9 -51.19 -7.74 30.67
CA GLN A 9 -51.04 -6.31 30.46
C GLN A 9 -49.67 -5.89 30.98
N LYS A 10 -48.72 -5.66 30.05
CA LYS A 10 -47.50 -4.92 30.37
C LYS A 10 -47.95 -3.60 31.02
N PRO A 11 -47.39 -3.22 32.19
CA PRO A 11 -47.67 -1.93 32.79
C PRO A 11 -47.59 -0.81 31.75
N ALA A 12 -48.52 0.15 31.76
CA ALA A 12 -48.57 1.24 30.76
C ALA A 12 -47.30 2.11 30.71
N HIS A 13 -46.39 1.99 31.68
CA HIS A 13 -45.07 2.64 31.67
C HIS A 13 -44.01 1.86 30.88
N LEU A 14 -44.27 0.60 30.49
CA LEU A 14 -43.39 -0.26 29.70
C LEU A 14 -43.74 -0.31 28.20
N THR A 15 -44.66 0.55 27.75
CA THR A 15 -45.04 0.71 26.34
C THR A 15 -44.58 2.07 25.84
N GLY A 16 -43.66 2.08 24.88
CA GLY A 16 -43.14 3.30 24.26
C GLY A 16 -41.67 3.19 23.86
N ASN A 17 -41.23 4.07 22.97
CA ASN A 17 -39.83 4.18 22.57
C ASN A 17 -38.95 4.45 23.79
N ARG A 18 -37.79 3.80 23.82
CA ARG A 18 -36.80 3.96 24.90
C ARG A 18 -35.44 4.25 24.30
N TRP A 19 -34.65 5.04 25.00
CA TRP A 19 -33.30 5.38 24.56
C TRP A 19 -32.30 4.57 25.36
N ARG A 20 -31.31 4.02 24.66
CA ARG A 20 -30.10 3.52 25.30
C ARG A 20 -29.16 4.69 25.50
N CYS A 21 -28.77 4.94 26.74
CA CYS A 21 -27.99 6.10 27.13
C CYS A 21 -26.74 5.67 27.91
N ARG A 22 -25.64 6.40 27.74
CA ARG A 22 -24.44 6.30 28.59
C ARG A 22 -24.45 7.39 29.64
N VAL A 23 -24.30 7.04 30.90
CA VAL A 23 -24.22 7.99 32.01
C VAL A 23 -22.88 8.73 31.94
N LYS A 24 -22.90 10.07 31.97
CA LYS A 24 -21.70 10.91 31.94
C LYS A 24 -21.28 11.41 33.32
N ARG A 25 -22.20 11.41 34.29
CA ARG A 25 -22.00 11.88 35.66
C ARG A 25 -22.76 11.01 36.65
N THR A 26 -22.21 10.77 37.83
CA THR A 26 -22.88 10.00 38.90
C THR A 26 -24.22 10.63 39.23
N THR A 27 -25.30 9.85 39.18
CA THR A 27 -26.67 10.34 39.41
C THR A 27 -27.62 9.22 39.85
N GLN A 28 -28.87 9.55 40.17
CA GLN A 28 -29.94 8.58 40.37
C GLN A 28 -30.87 8.59 39.15
N ILE A 29 -30.95 7.46 38.45
CA ILE A 29 -31.78 7.32 37.25
C ILE A 29 -32.68 6.10 37.42
N GLN A 30 -33.94 6.24 37.01
CA GLN A 30 -34.84 5.12 36.88
C GLN A 30 -34.67 4.50 35.48
N ALA A 31 -34.08 3.31 35.43
CA ALA A 31 -34.05 2.50 34.22
C ALA A 31 -35.48 2.08 33.82
N PHE A 32 -35.68 1.80 32.53
CA PHE A 32 -36.97 1.51 31.94
C PHE A 32 -37.67 0.30 32.57
N ASP A 33 -36.91 -0.73 32.93
CA ASP A 33 -37.36 -1.96 33.60
C ASP A 33 -37.30 -1.87 35.14
N ALA A 34 -36.76 -0.77 35.69
CA ALA A 34 -36.62 -0.59 37.11
C ALA A 34 -37.89 0.04 37.73
N THR A 35 -38.37 -0.60 38.80
CA THR A 35 -39.52 -0.09 39.57
C THR A 35 -39.17 1.10 40.47
N ARG A 36 -37.88 1.39 40.65
CA ARG A 36 -37.38 2.50 41.48
C ARG A 36 -36.09 3.09 40.86
N PRO A 37 -35.80 4.38 41.08
CA PRO A 37 -34.51 4.97 40.73
C PRO A 37 -33.37 4.25 41.45
N ALA A 38 -32.29 4.00 40.72
CA ALA A 38 -31.07 3.42 41.26
C ALA A 38 -29.89 4.36 41.01
N HIS A 39 -28.81 4.16 41.77
CA HIS A 39 -27.58 4.91 41.54
C HIS A 39 -26.92 4.40 40.26
N ALA A 40 -26.50 5.33 39.40
CA ALA A 40 -25.77 5.04 38.17
C ALA A 40 -24.48 5.87 38.12
N GLU A 41 -23.39 5.22 37.76
CA GLU A 41 -22.05 5.78 37.70
C GLU A 41 -21.67 6.19 36.26
N PRO A 42 -20.72 7.13 36.09
CA PRO A 42 -20.21 7.49 34.77
C PRO A 42 -19.68 6.25 34.02
N GLY A 43 -20.18 6.06 32.81
CA GLY A 43 -19.86 4.90 31.97
C GLY A 43 -20.98 3.85 31.94
N ASP A 44 -21.90 3.85 32.90
CA ASP A 44 -23.02 2.90 32.92
C ASP A 44 -23.93 3.10 31.70
N ILE A 45 -24.39 1.99 31.16
CA ILE A 45 -25.32 1.96 30.03
C ILE A 45 -26.69 1.55 30.55
N ILE A 46 -27.66 2.43 30.36
CA ILE A 46 -29.01 2.26 30.87
C ILE A 46 -30.02 2.55 29.78
N GLU A 47 -31.14 1.83 29.82
CA GLU A 47 -32.28 2.07 28.96
C GLU A 47 -33.27 2.94 29.74
N ILE A 48 -33.67 4.06 29.15
CA ILE A 48 -34.53 5.05 29.81
C ILE A 48 -35.70 5.34 28.87
N ALA A 49 -36.90 5.53 29.42
CA ALA A 49 -38.03 5.99 28.63
C ALA A 49 -37.68 7.29 27.89
N GLU A 50 -38.03 7.39 26.61
CA GLU A 50 -37.63 8.50 25.73
C GLU A 50 -37.85 9.89 26.37
N LYS A 51 -39.00 10.08 27.03
CA LYS A 51 -39.34 11.35 27.67
C LYS A 51 -38.32 11.76 28.74
N ALA A 52 -37.93 10.83 29.62
CA ALA A 52 -36.96 11.10 30.67
C ALA A 52 -35.53 11.17 30.11
N ALA A 53 -35.23 10.40 29.07
CA ALA A 53 -33.94 10.43 28.40
C ALA A 53 -33.67 11.79 27.73
N ARG A 54 -34.68 12.43 27.12
CA ARG A 54 -34.54 13.76 26.50
C ARG A 54 -34.06 14.82 27.49
N ASP A 55 -34.66 14.85 28.68
CA ASP A 55 -34.30 15.82 29.71
C ASP A 55 -32.86 15.61 30.20
N LEU A 56 -32.47 14.35 30.43
CA LEU A 56 -31.12 13.96 30.87
C LEU A 56 -30.03 14.12 29.78
N VAL A 57 -30.42 14.12 28.51
CA VAL A 57 -29.50 14.42 27.40
C VAL A 57 -29.33 15.92 27.25
N ALA A 58 -30.41 16.69 27.41
CA ALA A 58 -30.38 18.15 27.33
C ALA A 58 -29.55 18.78 28.47
N ASP A 59 -29.60 18.20 29.67
CA ASP A 59 -28.79 18.65 30.82
C ASP A 59 -27.34 18.09 30.81
N GLY A 60 -27.03 17.18 29.89
CA GLY A 60 -25.70 16.57 29.72
C GLY A 60 -25.35 15.49 30.76
N THR A 61 -26.31 15.03 31.56
CA THR A 61 -26.13 13.95 32.54
C THR A 61 -25.92 12.60 31.86
N VAL A 62 -26.59 12.38 30.72
CA VAL A 62 -26.42 11.18 29.90
C VAL A 62 -26.18 11.53 28.43
N GLU A 63 -25.60 10.59 27.69
CA GLU A 63 -25.39 10.66 26.26
C GLU A 63 -26.29 9.65 25.56
N ARG A 64 -27.07 10.09 24.58
CA ARG A 64 -27.88 9.21 23.74
C ARG A 64 -26.94 8.33 22.91
N LEU A 65 -27.05 7.01 23.03
CA LEU A 65 -26.34 6.05 22.18
C LEU A 65 -27.26 5.54 21.06
N ALA A 66 -28.52 5.25 21.37
CA ALA A 66 -29.49 4.74 20.40
C ALA A 66 -30.94 4.97 20.85
N VAL A 67 -31.86 4.99 19.89
CA VAL A 67 -33.31 4.87 20.07
C VAL A 67 -33.69 3.41 19.82
N LEU A 68 -34.44 2.82 20.75
CA LEU A 68 -34.93 1.46 20.71
C LEU A 68 -36.46 1.45 20.53
N ASP A 69 -36.97 0.48 19.79
CA ASP A 69 -38.40 0.22 19.65
C ASP A 69 -38.98 -0.50 20.90
N GLU A 70 -40.26 -0.85 20.83
CA GLU A 70 -40.99 -1.56 21.88
C GLU A 70 -40.47 -2.98 22.15
N ASN A 71 -39.71 -3.56 21.21
CA ASN A 71 -39.08 -4.87 21.34
C ASN A 71 -37.63 -4.77 21.84
N GLY A 72 -37.06 -3.56 21.91
CA GLY A 72 -35.66 -3.33 22.26
C GLY A 72 -34.69 -3.37 21.08
N GLU A 73 -35.20 -3.35 19.85
CA GLU A 73 -34.40 -3.28 18.63
C GLU A 73 -34.02 -1.83 18.32
N VAL A 74 -32.81 -1.62 17.79
CA VAL A 74 -32.30 -0.28 17.48
C VAL A 74 -32.98 0.27 16.22
N VAL A 75 -33.62 1.43 16.35
CA VAL A 75 -34.29 2.13 15.25
C VAL A 75 -33.47 3.33 14.76
N GLU A 76 -32.69 3.95 15.64
CA GLU A 76 -31.85 5.09 15.31
C GLU A 76 -30.60 5.10 16.22
N ALA A 77 -29.40 4.94 15.66
CA ALA A 77 -28.16 5.13 16.41
C ALA A 77 -27.80 6.63 16.48
N ALA A 78 -27.31 7.10 17.63
CA ALA A 78 -26.80 8.45 17.73
C ALA A 78 -25.52 8.57 16.89
N LYS A 79 -25.50 9.52 15.93
CA LYS A 79 -24.28 9.91 15.24
C LYS A 79 -23.32 10.51 16.28
N MET A 80 -22.29 9.77 16.68
CA MET A 80 -21.18 10.36 17.41
C MET A 80 -20.47 11.34 16.47
N PRO A 81 -20.13 12.56 16.92
CA PRO A 81 -19.38 13.48 16.09
C PRO A 81 -18.01 12.87 15.80
N ALA A 82 -17.70 12.67 14.53
CA ALA A 82 -16.36 12.29 14.09
C ALA A 82 -15.37 13.32 14.64
N ALA A 83 -14.31 12.84 15.30
CA ALA A 83 -13.25 13.73 15.76
C ALA A 83 -12.64 14.40 14.53
N PRO A 84 -12.58 15.75 14.45
CA PRO A 84 -12.06 16.42 13.28
C PRO A 84 -10.62 15.96 13.02
N VAL A 85 -10.40 15.38 11.84
CA VAL A 85 -9.06 15.01 11.37
C VAL A 85 -8.28 16.31 11.23
N LYS A 86 -7.26 16.50 12.07
CA LYS A 86 -6.37 17.66 11.94
C LYS A 86 -5.62 17.54 10.62
N PRO A 87 -5.39 18.65 9.91
CA PRO A 87 -4.53 18.64 8.73
C PRO A 87 -3.16 18.08 9.12
N ALA A 88 -2.69 17.06 8.39
CA ALA A 88 -1.37 16.48 8.62
C ALA A 88 -0.33 17.60 8.57
N LYS A 89 0.47 17.72 9.64
CA LYS A 89 1.65 18.59 9.60
C LYS A 89 2.65 17.95 8.65
N ALA A 90 3.13 18.70 7.67
CA ALA A 90 4.27 18.28 6.85
C ALA A 90 5.46 18.00 7.78
N VAL A 91 5.76 16.73 7.99
CA VAL A 91 6.95 16.31 8.71
C VAL A 91 8.06 16.22 7.66
N PRO A 92 9.13 17.02 7.76
CA PRO A 92 10.26 16.88 6.84
C PRO A 92 10.89 15.51 7.09
N VAL A 93 10.64 14.57 6.19
CA VAL A 93 11.24 13.24 6.23
C VAL A 93 12.63 13.33 5.64
N ALA A 94 13.63 12.96 6.45
CA ALA A 94 15.00 12.89 5.98
C ALA A 94 15.08 11.89 4.83
N LEU A 95 15.54 12.35 3.67
CA LEU A 95 15.79 11.47 2.54
C LEU A 95 16.83 10.42 2.95
N PRO A 96 16.61 9.14 2.65
CA PRO A 96 17.65 8.14 2.78
C PRO A 96 18.91 8.59 2.05
N ALA A 97 20.10 8.33 2.62
CA ALA A 97 21.37 8.82 2.07
C ALA A 97 21.59 8.39 0.61
N ASP A 98 21.04 7.23 0.24
CA ASP A 98 21.12 6.63 -1.07
C ASP A 98 20.18 7.29 -2.11
N TYR A 99 19.37 8.29 -1.73
CA TYR A 99 18.57 9.12 -2.63
C TYR A 99 19.31 10.35 -3.15
N ALA A 100 20.47 10.69 -2.58
CA ALA A 100 21.26 11.86 -3.01
C ALA A 100 21.74 11.75 -4.46
N GLU A 101 21.93 10.53 -4.96
CA GLU A 101 22.40 10.24 -6.32
C GLU A 101 21.25 10.01 -7.33
N LEU A 102 20.00 10.08 -6.87
CA LEU A 102 18.82 9.85 -7.70
C LEU A 102 18.32 11.13 -8.36
N PRO A 103 17.67 11.02 -9.54
CA PRO A 103 16.96 12.13 -10.14
C PRO A 103 15.96 12.77 -9.18
N LYS A 104 15.77 14.09 -9.32
CA LYS A 104 14.86 14.91 -8.49
C LYS A 104 13.43 14.33 -8.36
N PRO A 105 12.83 13.71 -9.39
CA PRO A 105 11.52 13.07 -9.26
C PRO A 105 11.42 12.06 -8.10
N PHE A 106 12.45 11.23 -7.88
CA PHE A 106 12.45 10.23 -6.81
C PHE A 106 12.41 10.85 -5.42
N ALA A 107 13.22 11.90 -5.20
CA ALA A 107 13.23 12.63 -3.92
C ALA A 107 11.89 13.33 -3.68
N THR A 108 11.29 13.87 -4.74
CA THR A 108 9.97 14.54 -4.67
C THR A 108 8.86 13.54 -4.35
N ALA A 109 8.85 12.39 -5.04
CA ALA A 109 7.90 11.31 -4.78
C ALA A 109 8.05 10.75 -3.36
N HIS A 110 9.28 10.58 -2.86
CA HIS A 110 9.54 10.11 -1.51
C HIS A 110 9.00 11.06 -0.45
N GLY A 111 9.29 12.36 -0.57
CA GLY A 111 8.79 13.36 0.38
C GLY A 111 7.26 13.39 0.44
N LEU A 112 6.61 13.41 -0.74
CA LEU A 112 5.15 13.41 -0.84
C LEU A 112 4.52 12.08 -0.34
N LEU A 113 5.17 10.95 -0.60
CA LEU A 113 4.71 9.65 -0.09
C LEU A 113 4.79 9.62 1.44
N ALA A 114 5.87 10.13 2.02
CA ALA A 114 6.03 10.16 3.46
C ALA A 114 5.02 11.10 4.15
N GLU A 115 4.70 12.25 3.54
CA GLU A 115 3.60 13.12 3.99
C GLU A 115 2.25 12.39 3.96
N ARG A 116 1.98 11.65 2.88
CA ARG A 116 0.75 10.84 2.75
C ARG A 116 0.70 9.70 3.78
N GLU A 117 1.81 9.01 4.02
CA GLU A 117 1.91 7.95 5.03
C GLU A 117 1.71 8.48 6.46
N ALA A 118 2.24 9.67 6.76
CA ALA A 118 1.99 10.33 8.04
C ALA A 118 0.51 10.67 8.23
N LEU A 119 -0.16 11.18 7.18
CA LEU A 119 -1.61 11.41 7.21
C LEU A 119 -2.39 10.11 7.42
N VAL A 120 -2.03 9.03 6.74
CA VAL A 120 -2.63 7.70 6.95
C VAL A 120 -2.44 7.23 8.39
N ALA A 121 -1.24 7.35 8.95
CA ALA A 121 -0.97 6.98 10.34
C ALA A 121 -1.79 7.80 11.33
N ASP A 122 -1.93 9.11 11.11
CA ASP A 122 -2.75 10.00 11.93
C ASP A 122 -4.24 9.61 11.87
N LEU A 123 -4.75 9.27 10.67
CA LEU A 123 -6.11 8.78 10.45
C LEU A 123 -6.34 7.44 11.18
N HIS A 124 -5.41 6.50 11.06
CA HIS A 124 -5.46 5.23 11.79
C HIS A 124 -5.43 5.44 13.31
N ALA A 125 -4.59 6.34 13.82
CA ALA A 125 -4.51 6.66 15.23
C ALA A 125 -5.76 7.40 15.75
N ALA A 126 -6.43 8.20 14.91
CA ALA A 126 -7.73 8.79 15.23
C ALA A 126 -8.82 7.71 15.36
N ARG A 127 -8.87 6.79 14.39
CA ARG A 127 -9.76 5.63 14.37
C ARG A 127 -9.56 4.68 15.56
N GLU A 128 -8.32 4.44 15.99
CA GLU A 128 -8.09 3.62 17.18
C GLU A 128 -8.55 4.30 18.48
N ARG A 129 -8.58 5.64 18.52
CA ARG A 129 -9.06 6.41 19.68
C ARG A 129 -10.58 6.52 19.77
N SER A 130 -11.28 6.42 18.64
CA SER A 130 -12.75 6.48 18.59
C SER A 130 -13.42 5.15 18.92
N LEU A 131 -12.69 4.04 18.85
CA LEU A 131 -13.19 2.71 19.16
C LEU A 131 -13.45 2.49 20.67
N PRO A 132 -14.56 1.81 21.04
CA PRO A 132 -14.79 1.38 22.41
C PRO A 132 -13.62 0.54 22.95
N PRO A 133 -13.13 0.77 24.19
CA PRO A 133 -12.00 0.04 24.75
C PRO A 133 -12.17 -1.49 24.74
N ASP A 134 -13.40 -1.97 24.93
CA ASP A 134 -13.69 -3.40 24.95
C ASP A 134 -13.71 -4.01 23.55
N PHE A 135 -14.06 -3.23 22.52
CA PHE A 135 -13.89 -3.62 21.13
C PHE A 135 -12.41 -3.74 20.76
N VAL A 136 -11.56 -2.78 21.18
CA VAL A 136 -10.11 -2.84 20.96
C VAL A 136 -9.48 -4.06 21.65
N LYS A 137 -9.90 -4.37 22.90
CA LYS A 137 -9.47 -5.58 23.60
C LYS A 137 -9.91 -6.86 22.87
N ALA A 138 -11.16 -6.92 22.41
CA ALA A 138 -11.69 -8.05 21.65
C ALA A 138 -10.93 -8.27 20.33
N ARG A 139 -10.63 -7.21 19.59
CA ARG A 139 -9.84 -7.25 18.35
C ARG A 139 -8.43 -7.77 18.61
N LYS A 140 -7.73 -7.23 19.61
CA LYS A 140 -6.37 -7.68 20.00
C LYS A 140 -6.36 -9.12 20.49
N PHE A 141 -7.43 -9.57 21.15
CA PHE A 141 -7.59 -10.96 21.58
C PHE A 141 -7.79 -11.89 20.39
N ALA A 142 -8.60 -11.49 19.41
CA ALA A 142 -8.81 -12.21 18.15
C ALA A 142 -7.51 -12.33 17.32
N GLU A 143 -6.77 -11.22 17.15
CA GLU A 143 -5.49 -11.17 16.44
C GLU A 143 -4.46 -12.12 17.07
N LYS A 144 -4.41 -12.23 18.41
CA LYS A 144 -3.45 -13.09 19.12
C LYS A 144 -3.79 -14.58 19.11
N ARG A 145 -5.06 -14.96 18.96
CA ARG A 145 -5.50 -16.37 19.06
C ARG A 145 -6.00 -16.97 17.75
N GLY A 146 -5.89 -16.23 16.64
CA GLY A 146 -6.37 -16.64 15.32
C GLY A 146 -7.88 -16.44 15.15
N GLU A 147 -8.33 -16.35 13.89
CA GLU A 147 -9.68 -15.91 13.49
C GLU A 147 -10.83 -16.65 14.19
N HIS A 148 -10.65 -17.93 14.51
CA HIS A 148 -11.70 -18.74 15.13
C HIS A 148 -11.99 -18.32 16.58
N ALA A 149 -10.97 -17.96 17.38
CA ALA A 149 -11.17 -17.54 18.77
C ALA A 149 -11.84 -16.15 18.87
N GLY A 150 -11.58 -15.26 17.92
CA GLY A 150 -12.22 -13.94 17.83
C GLY A 150 -13.70 -14.00 17.47
N LYS A 151 -14.07 -14.85 16.51
CA LYS A 151 -15.47 -15.05 16.10
C LYS A 151 -16.35 -15.61 17.23
N TYR A 152 -15.85 -16.58 17.99
CA TYR A 152 -16.61 -17.16 19.10
C TYR A 152 -16.78 -16.20 20.29
N TRP A 153 -15.82 -15.30 20.54
CA TRP A 153 -15.94 -14.34 21.65
C TRP A 153 -16.92 -13.20 21.32
N LEU A 154 -16.89 -12.68 20.09
CA LEU A 154 -17.85 -11.69 19.57
C LEU A 154 -19.29 -12.22 19.52
N ALA A 155 -19.47 -13.54 19.31
CA ALA A 155 -20.78 -14.17 19.24
C ALA A 155 -21.36 -14.62 20.60
N SER A 156 -20.52 -14.82 21.63
CA SER A 156 -20.94 -15.41 22.93
C SER A 156 -21.08 -14.43 24.09
N SER A 157 -20.62 -13.19 23.92
CA SER A 157 -20.83 -12.10 24.88
C SER A 157 -21.80 -11.08 24.28
N PHE A 158 -22.58 -10.40 25.12
CA PHE A 158 -23.65 -9.43 24.79
C PHE A 158 -23.14 -8.15 24.09
N VAL A 159 -22.23 -8.28 23.12
CA VAL A 159 -21.53 -7.20 22.38
C VAL A 159 -22.16 -6.99 20.99
N GLY A 160 -23.28 -7.66 20.67
CA GLY A 160 -23.86 -7.65 19.32
C GLY A 160 -24.16 -6.25 18.77
N VAL A 161 -24.79 -5.38 19.56
CA VAL A 161 -25.16 -4.02 19.11
C VAL A 161 -23.97 -3.05 19.17
N GLU A 162 -23.13 -3.13 20.20
CA GLU A 162 -21.96 -2.26 20.32
C GLU A 162 -20.87 -2.62 19.31
N ALA A 163 -20.67 -3.90 19.02
CA ALA A 163 -19.76 -4.34 17.95
C ALA A 163 -20.29 -3.98 16.57
N VAL A 164 -21.61 -4.08 16.33
CA VAL A 164 -22.22 -3.63 15.07
C VAL A 164 -22.12 -2.11 14.92
N ASN A 165 -22.40 -1.34 15.97
CA ASN A 165 -22.26 0.13 15.93
C ASN A 165 -20.80 0.54 15.76
N ALA A 166 -19.86 -0.12 16.46
CA ALA A 166 -18.43 0.09 16.25
C ALA A 166 -18.03 -0.29 14.82
N GLN A 167 -18.58 -1.36 14.24
CA GLN A 167 -18.29 -1.76 12.86
C GLN A 167 -18.86 -0.77 11.83
N ILE A 168 -20.07 -0.24 12.03
CA ILE A 168 -20.66 0.81 11.19
C ILE A 168 -19.80 2.08 11.28
N GLN A 169 -19.43 2.48 12.49
CA GLN A 169 -18.54 3.62 12.71
C GLN A 169 -17.17 3.43 12.05
N LEU A 170 -16.62 2.21 12.09
CA LEU A 170 -15.38 1.87 11.40
C LEU A 170 -15.50 1.95 9.87
N CYS A 171 -16.68 1.71 9.30
CA CYS A 171 -16.96 1.90 7.88
C CYS A 171 -17.08 3.38 7.54
N ASP A 172 -17.82 4.17 8.33
CA ASP A 172 -17.96 5.62 8.12
C ASP A 172 -16.60 6.35 8.24
N GLU A 173 -15.80 6.01 9.25
CA GLU A 173 -14.45 6.54 9.43
C GLU A 173 -13.49 6.12 8.30
N ALA A 174 -13.71 4.93 7.69
CA ALA A 174 -12.93 4.51 6.53
C ALA A 174 -13.29 5.34 5.27
N VAL A 175 -14.57 5.67 5.09
CA VAL A 175 -15.02 6.58 4.02
C VAL A 175 -14.45 7.99 4.24
N GLU A 176 -14.54 8.53 5.46
CA GLU A 176 -13.98 9.85 5.78
C GLU A 176 -12.46 9.88 5.62
N ALA A 177 -11.75 8.80 5.97
CA ALA A 177 -10.31 8.69 5.74
C ALA A 177 -9.97 8.66 4.24
N GLU A 178 -10.75 7.95 3.42
CA GLU A 178 -10.59 7.92 1.97
C GLU A 178 -10.88 9.30 1.34
N GLU A 179 -11.91 10.00 1.81
CA GLU A 179 -12.22 11.37 1.40
C GLU A 179 -11.13 12.35 1.82
N ALA A 180 -10.55 12.22 3.02
CA ALA A 180 -9.45 13.04 3.49
C ALA A 180 -8.18 12.83 2.65
N LEU A 181 -7.87 11.59 2.28
CA LEU A 181 -6.78 11.27 1.36
C LEU A 181 -7.02 11.87 -0.03
N ARG A 182 -8.25 11.74 -0.55
CA ARG A 182 -8.64 12.33 -1.83
C ARG A 182 -8.56 13.86 -1.81
N ALA A 183 -8.99 14.50 -0.73
CA ALA A 183 -8.90 15.95 -0.55
C ALA A 183 -7.43 16.40 -0.48
N TRP A 184 -6.57 15.62 0.19
CA TRP A 184 -5.12 15.87 0.18
C TRP A 184 -4.54 15.76 -1.23
N ASP A 185 -4.91 14.73 -2.00
CA ASP A 185 -4.45 14.57 -3.40
C ASP A 185 -4.88 15.75 -4.28
N ILE A 186 -6.13 16.20 -4.15
CA ILE A 186 -6.66 17.36 -4.88
C ILE A 186 -5.96 18.66 -4.46
N ALA A 187 -5.79 18.89 -3.16
CA ALA A 187 -5.11 20.08 -2.62
C ALA A 187 -3.64 20.14 -3.04
N ASN A 188 -3.01 18.98 -3.20
CA ASN A 188 -1.66 18.83 -3.73
C ASN A 188 -1.64 18.72 -5.25
N GLY A 189 -2.75 18.94 -5.97
CA GLY A 189 -2.81 18.94 -7.42
C GLY A 189 -2.29 17.64 -8.06
N TYR A 190 -2.52 16.49 -7.41
CA TYR A 190 -2.00 15.19 -7.82
C TYR A 190 -0.46 15.13 -7.98
N ARG A 191 0.28 15.99 -7.26
CA ARG A 191 1.74 16.07 -7.32
C ARG A 191 2.45 14.75 -7.00
N LEU A 192 1.90 13.93 -6.11
CA LEU A 192 2.47 12.60 -5.81
C LEU A 192 2.41 11.70 -7.04
N ALA A 193 1.24 11.60 -7.67
CA ALA A 193 1.07 10.83 -8.91
C ALA A 193 1.97 11.35 -10.04
N ALA A 194 2.08 12.67 -10.19
CA ALA A 194 2.98 13.28 -11.17
C ALA A 194 4.46 12.93 -10.91
N ALA A 195 4.93 13.07 -9.66
CA ALA A 195 6.31 12.74 -9.29
C ALA A 195 6.60 11.24 -9.44
N HIS A 196 5.61 10.38 -9.18
CA HIS A 196 5.71 8.93 -9.37
C HIS A 196 5.83 8.57 -10.85
N LEU A 197 5.01 9.19 -11.70
CA LEU A 197 5.09 9.03 -13.16
C LEU A 197 6.44 9.50 -13.71
N GLU A 198 6.93 10.66 -13.26
CA GLU A 198 8.24 11.17 -13.64
C GLU A 198 9.38 10.24 -13.17
N SER A 199 9.27 9.68 -11.96
CA SER A 199 10.22 8.67 -11.47
C SER A 199 10.19 7.40 -12.33
N GLY A 200 9.00 6.93 -12.71
CA GLY A 200 8.84 5.79 -13.62
C GLY A 200 9.47 6.04 -15.00
N ARG A 201 9.35 7.26 -15.54
CA ARG A 201 10.03 7.65 -16.79
C ARG A 201 11.55 7.58 -16.68
N GLU A 202 12.13 8.06 -15.58
CA GLU A 202 13.58 7.95 -15.34
C GLU A 202 14.06 6.48 -15.32
N VAL A 203 13.24 5.57 -14.77
CA VAL A 203 13.54 4.12 -14.80
C VAL A 203 13.53 3.60 -16.24
N ILE A 204 12.51 3.96 -17.03
CA ILE A 204 12.36 3.53 -18.42
C ILE A 204 13.53 4.05 -19.26
N ASP A 205 13.87 5.33 -19.15
CA ASP A 205 14.99 5.94 -19.88
C ASP A 205 16.33 5.26 -19.55
N ALA A 206 16.56 4.91 -18.28
CA ALA A 206 17.74 4.17 -17.86
C ALA A 206 17.75 2.74 -18.42
N ALA A 207 16.59 2.07 -18.43
CA ALA A 207 16.43 0.72 -18.98
C ALA A 207 16.61 0.69 -20.50
N GLU A 208 16.08 1.69 -21.24
CA GLU A 208 16.26 1.81 -22.68
C GLU A 208 17.72 2.02 -23.06
N LYS A 209 18.44 2.93 -22.38
CA LYS A 209 19.88 3.13 -22.58
C LYS A 209 20.67 1.85 -22.36
N LEU A 210 20.35 1.12 -21.29
CA LEU A 210 20.92 -0.19 -21.02
C LEU A 210 20.64 -1.19 -22.14
N ASN A 211 19.38 -1.31 -22.58
CA ASN A 211 18.98 -2.25 -23.63
C ASN A 211 19.70 -1.96 -24.96
N VAL A 212 19.85 -0.69 -25.33
CA VAL A 212 20.61 -0.26 -26.50
C VAL A 212 22.08 -0.67 -26.37
N ALA A 213 22.71 -0.42 -25.22
CA ALA A 213 24.09 -0.79 -24.98
C ALA A 213 24.31 -2.32 -25.02
N VAL A 214 23.37 -3.10 -24.48
CA VAL A 214 23.39 -4.58 -24.57
C VAL A 214 23.29 -5.04 -26.02
N ALA A 215 22.36 -4.49 -26.79
CA ALA A 215 22.18 -4.85 -28.19
C ALA A 215 23.44 -4.53 -29.03
N GLU A 216 24.08 -3.40 -28.75
CA GLU A 216 25.34 -3.02 -29.37
C GLU A 216 26.49 -3.96 -28.97
N LEU A 217 26.57 -4.37 -27.70
CA LEU A 217 27.61 -5.30 -27.22
C LEU A 217 27.47 -6.67 -27.91
N ALA A 218 26.23 -7.15 -28.02
CA ALA A 218 25.91 -8.39 -28.74
C ALA A 218 26.31 -8.30 -30.22
N ARG A 219 26.03 -7.16 -30.87
CA ARG A 219 26.41 -6.90 -32.28
C ARG A 219 27.92 -6.94 -32.47
N VAL A 220 28.67 -6.20 -31.64
CA VAL A 220 30.15 -6.17 -31.70
C VAL A 220 30.74 -7.56 -31.42
N GLY A 221 30.20 -8.27 -30.44
CA GLY A 221 30.60 -9.65 -30.13
C GLY A 221 30.37 -10.61 -31.29
N PHE A 222 29.25 -10.48 -32.00
CA PHE A 222 28.95 -11.27 -33.19
C PHE A 222 29.87 -10.92 -34.37
N GLU A 223 30.18 -9.64 -34.59
CA GLU A 223 31.13 -9.21 -35.63
C GLU A 223 32.54 -9.76 -35.39
N LEU A 224 33.01 -9.73 -34.14
CA LEU A 224 34.28 -10.32 -33.74
C LEU A 224 34.29 -11.84 -33.98
N PHE A 225 33.19 -12.53 -33.64
CA PHE A 225 33.05 -13.96 -33.91
C PHE A 225 33.11 -14.25 -35.42
N ARG A 226 32.32 -13.52 -36.20
CA ARG A 226 32.24 -13.66 -37.66
C ARG A 226 33.59 -13.48 -38.33
N LEU A 227 34.39 -12.49 -37.91
CA LEU A 227 35.75 -12.32 -38.41
C LEU A 227 36.65 -13.53 -38.13
N ARG A 228 36.54 -14.12 -36.93
CA ARG A 228 37.36 -15.29 -36.54
C ARG A 228 36.99 -16.56 -37.32
N ILE A 229 35.76 -16.68 -37.79
CA ILE A 229 35.28 -17.84 -38.55
C ILE A 229 35.14 -17.60 -40.06
N ALA A 230 35.46 -16.39 -40.54
CA ALA A 230 35.34 -16.02 -41.95
C ALA A 230 35.93 -17.04 -42.95
N PRO A 231 37.09 -17.70 -42.68
CA PRO A 231 37.64 -18.73 -43.58
C PRO A 231 36.76 -19.97 -43.79
N LEU A 232 35.74 -20.18 -42.93
CA LEU A 232 34.82 -21.30 -43.06
C LEU A 232 33.68 -21.03 -44.05
N GLU A 233 33.56 -19.79 -44.56
CA GLU A 233 32.59 -19.37 -45.58
C GLU A 233 31.14 -19.83 -45.27
N LEU A 234 30.78 -19.74 -43.99
CA LEU A 234 29.47 -20.19 -43.52
C LEU A 234 28.38 -19.19 -43.89
N HIS A 235 27.18 -19.70 -44.17
CA HIS A 235 26.00 -18.86 -44.30
C HIS A 235 25.64 -18.19 -42.95
N GLU A 236 25.16 -16.94 -42.98
CA GLU A 236 24.89 -16.12 -41.78
C GLU A 236 24.05 -16.86 -40.70
N MET A 237 22.99 -17.57 -41.10
CA MET A 237 22.17 -18.36 -40.17
C MET A 237 22.96 -19.43 -39.40
N LYS A 238 23.99 -20.03 -40.01
CA LYS A 238 24.90 -20.98 -39.35
C LYS A 238 25.91 -20.26 -38.47
N GLU A 239 26.43 -19.11 -38.91
CA GLU A 239 27.29 -18.26 -38.09
C GLU A 239 26.58 -17.86 -36.78
N ARG A 240 25.32 -17.41 -36.86
CA ARG A 240 24.51 -17.04 -35.69
C ARG A 240 24.28 -18.22 -34.73
N HIS A 241 23.99 -19.42 -35.25
CA HIS A 241 23.84 -20.62 -34.41
C HIS A 241 25.13 -20.99 -33.69
N LEU A 242 26.27 -20.96 -34.39
CA LEU A 242 27.56 -21.25 -33.77
C LEU A 242 27.96 -20.18 -32.77
N PHE A 243 27.62 -18.92 -33.03
CA PHE A 243 27.84 -17.83 -32.09
C PHE A 243 27.14 -18.12 -30.77
N THR A 244 25.87 -18.55 -30.75
CA THR A 244 25.11 -18.83 -29.52
C THR A 244 25.81 -19.82 -28.57
N GLY A 245 26.55 -20.80 -29.12
CA GLY A 245 27.34 -21.76 -28.33
C GLY A 245 28.78 -21.34 -28.01
N SER A 246 29.20 -20.14 -28.44
CA SER A 246 30.60 -19.71 -28.38
C SER A 246 30.96 -19.01 -27.06
N ALA A 247 32.25 -19.04 -26.71
CA ALA A 247 32.78 -18.26 -25.60
C ALA A 247 32.60 -16.74 -25.80
N LEU A 248 32.61 -16.26 -27.05
CA LEU A 248 32.35 -14.84 -27.36
C LEU A 248 30.91 -14.44 -27.04
N HIS A 249 29.95 -15.32 -27.29
CA HIS A 249 28.56 -15.09 -26.86
C HIS A 249 28.42 -15.12 -25.35
N GLN A 250 29.10 -16.04 -24.65
CA GLN A 250 29.11 -16.04 -23.18
C GLN A 250 29.78 -14.77 -22.59
N LYS A 251 30.74 -14.17 -23.30
CA LYS A 251 31.40 -12.93 -22.86
C LYS A 251 30.57 -11.68 -23.18
N TYR A 252 30.01 -11.59 -24.39
CA TYR A 252 29.45 -10.35 -24.95
C TYR A 252 27.94 -10.36 -25.19
N ASN A 253 27.27 -11.51 -25.11
CA ASN A 253 25.83 -11.63 -25.37
C ASN A 253 25.03 -12.06 -24.12
N THR A 254 25.49 -11.70 -22.92
CA THR A 254 24.91 -12.14 -21.64
C THR A 254 23.61 -11.40 -21.28
N HIS A 255 22.57 -11.66 -22.09
CA HIS A 255 21.19 -11.29 -21.80
C HIS A 255 20.68 -11.82 -20.44
N ALA A 256 21.27 -12.90 -19.89
CA ALA A 256 20.78 -13.60 -18.70
C ALA A 256 21.40 -13.13 -17.35
N THR A 257 22.64 -12.62 -17.34
CA THR A 257 23.36 -12.28 -16.08
C THR A 257 23.37 -10.77 -15.80
N LEU A 258 23.34 -9.95 -16.85
CA LEU A 258 23.54 -8.50 -16.76
C LEU A 258 22.23 -7.71 -16.87
N THR A 259 21.15 -8.32 -17.34
CA THR A 259 19.83 -7.69 -17.48
C THR A 259 18.80 -8.48 -16.68
N PRO A 260 18.43 -8.03 -15.46
CA PRO A 260 17.34 -8.65 -14.71
C PRO A 260 16.08 -8.69 -15.57
N PRO A 261 15.30 -9.79 -15.59
CA PRO A 261 14.08 -9.89 -16.38
C PRO A 261 13.16 -8.69 -16.18
N GLY A 262 13.06 -8.15 -14.96
CA GLY A 262 12.29 -6.93 -14.71
C GLY A 262 12.68 -5.74 -15.59
N ILE A 263 13.98 -5.47 -15.79
CA ILE A 263 14.47 -4.25 -16.46
C ILE A 263 14.30 -4.32 -17.99
N VAL A 264 14.44 -5.52 -18.58
CA VAL A 264 14.22 -5.72 -20.02
C VAL A 264 12.77 -5.47 -20.41
N TRP A 265 11.83 -5.89 -19.56
CA TRP A 265 10.40 -5.67 -19.81
C TRP A 265 10.02 -4.20 -19.72
N LEU A 266 10.68 -3.44 -18.85
CA LEU A 266 10.43 -2.00 -18.64
C LEU A 266 10.84 -1.15 -19.84
N GLY A 267 12.02 -1.40 -20.42
CA GLY A 267 12.53 -0.64 -21.57
C GLY A 267 12.16 -1.24 -22.94
N GLY A 268 11.16 -2.12 -23.03
CA GLY A 268 10.87 -2.84 -24.26
C GLY A 268 9.41 -3.27 -24.43
N THR A 269 8.95 -4.26 -23.65
CA THR A 269 7.69 -4.96 -23.91
C THR A 269 6.49 -4.48 -23.09
N ASN A 270 6.72 -3.82 -21.95
CA ASN A 270 5.64 -3.30 -21.10
C ASN A 270 6.10 -2.09 -20.24
N PRO A 271 6.20 -0.89 -20.83
CA PRO A 271 6.60 0.31 -20.11
C PRO A 271 5.58 0.73 -19.03
N ALA A 272 4.31 0.34 -19.17
CA ALA A 272 3.28 0.63 -18.17
C ALA A 272 3.61 0.00 -16.80
N ARG A 273 4.21 -1.20 -16.79
CA ARG A 273 4.71 -1.81 -15.55
C ARG A 273 5.72 -0.93 -14.82
N GLY A 274 6.49 -0.09 -15.52
CA GLY A 274 7.47 0.79 -14.89
C GLY A 274 6.89 1.97 -14.15
N MET A 275 5.61 2.27 -14.39
CA MET A 275 4.91 3.40 -13.80
C MET A 275 3.99 2.98 -12.65
N ASP A 276 3.64 1.69 -12.57
CA ASP A 276 2.73 1.13 -11.55
C ASP A 276 3.45 0.46 -10.36
N GLU A 277 4.78 0.40 -10.39
CA GLU A 277 5.58 -0.24 -9.33
C GLU A 277 5.68 0.63 -8.06
N PRO A 278 5.91 0.05 -6.88
CA PRO A 278 6.25 0.82 -5.69
C PRO A 278 7.53 1.65 -5.90
N LEU A 279 7.60 2.84 -5.30
CA LEU A 279 8.75 3.75 -5.43
C LEU A 279 10.08 3.07 -5.05
N THR A 280 10.06 2.19 -4.04
CA THR A 280 11.22 1.39 -3.62
C THR A 280 11.73 0.45 -4.71
N SER A 281 10.83 -0.21 -5.43
CA SER A 281 11.15 -1.04 -6.61
C SER A 281 11.72 -0.18 -7.73
N MET A 282 11.10 0.96 -8.03
CA MET A 282 11.59 1.89 -9.06
C MET A 282 13.03 2.35 -8.79
N VAL A 283 13.34 2.74 -7.55
CA VAL A 283 14.70 3.12 -7.14
C VAL A 283 15.70 1.98 -7.35
N SER A 284 15.32 0.76 -6.95
CA SER A 284 16.15 -0.43 -7.14
C SER A 284 16.43 -0.71 -8.62
N TYR A 285 15.40 -0.62 -9.47
CA TYR A 285 15.53 -0.80 -10.91
C TYR A 285 16.42 0.27 -11.55
N PHE A 286 16.20 1.54 -11.21
CA PHE A 286 17.02 2.64 -11.73
C PHE A 286 18.50 2.47 -11.38
N LYS A 287 18.82 2.19 -10.12
CA LYS A 287 20.21 1.96 -9.66
C LYS A 287 20.82 0.76 -10.35
N THR A 288 20.07 -0.32 -10.46
CA THR A 288 20.54 -1.54 -11.13
C THR A 288 20.80 -1.27 -12.61
N ALA A 289 19.91 -0.57 -13.31
CA ALA A 289 20.06 -0.21 -14.71
C ALA A 289 21.32 0.63 -14.94
N ARG A 290 21.55 1.67 -14.11
CA ARG A 290 22.76 2.52 -14.21
C ARG A 290 24.05 1.74 -13.95
N ARG A 291 24.08 0.91 -12.90
CA ARG A 291 25.25 0.08 -12.59
C ARG A 291 25.58 -0.86 -13.74
N ARG A 292 24.57 -1.55 -14.29
CA ARG A 292 24.74 -2.46 -15.42
C ARG A 292 25.14 -1.75 -16.70
N LEU A 293 24.60 -0.56 -16.96
CA LEU A 293 25.00 0.26 -18.09
C LEU A 293 26.50 0.57 -18.05
N ALA A 294 27.02 1.00 -16.90
CA ALA A 294 28.46 1.26 -16.74
C ALA A 294 29.32 0.01 -16.96
N GLU A 295 28.89 -1.15 -16.46
CA GLU A 295 29.58 -2.43 -16.69
C GLU A 295 29.60 -2.79 -18.20
N ILE A 296 28.49 -2.60 -18.90
CA ILE A 296 28.37 -2.89 -20.35
C ILE A 296 29.15 -1.90 -21.20
N GLU A 297 29.16 -0.61 -20.84
CA GLU A 297 29.97 0.40 -21.53
C GLU A 297 31.47 0.09 -21.41
N ALA A 298 31.93 -0.37 -20.25
CA ALA A 298 33.30 -0.84 -20.08
C ALA A 298 33.62 -2.06 -20.97
N LEU A 299 32.71 -3.04 -21.02
CA LEU A 299 32.84 -4.21 -21.90
C LEU A 299 32.79 -3.83 -23.39
N LEU A 300 32.02 -2.82 -23.78
CA LEU A 300 31.96 -2.31 -25.14
C LEU A 300 33.30 -1.71 -25.58
N VAL A 301 33.99 -0.99 -24.70
CA VAL A 301 35.33 -0.47 -24.96
C VAL A 301 36.30 -1.63 -25.23
N GLU A 302 36.29 -2.66 -24.39
CA GLU A 302 37.11 -3.86 -24.57
C GLU A 302 36.77 -4.59 -25.89
N ALA A 303 35.49 -4.84 -26.15
CA ALA A 303 35.03 -5.54 -27.35
C ALA A 303 35.40 -4.79 -28.64
N ARG A 304 35.30 -3.46 -28.65
CA ARG A 304 35.70 -2.62 -29.79
C ARG A 304 37.20 -2.64 -30.02
N ALA A 305 38.00 -2.63 -28.95
CA ALA A 305 39.45 -2.78 -29.05
C ALA A 305 39.84 -4.16 -29.61
N GLU A 306 39.20 -5.24 -29.14
CA GLU A 306 39.40 -6.59 -29.69
C GLU A 306 39.00 -6.68 -31.17
N LEU A 307 37.87 -6.05 -31.55
CA LEU A 307 37.39 -6.02 -32.93
C LEU A 307 38.39 -5.30 -33.84
N ALA A 308 38.88 -4.12 -33.44
CA ALA A 308 39.87 -3.36 -34.20
C ALA A 308 41.18 -4.15 -34.38
N ALA A 309 41.66 -4.83 -33.32
CA ALA A 309 42.84 -5.69 -33.39
C ALA A 309 42.64 -6.86 -34.36
N ALA A 310 41.48 -7.53 -34.30
CA ALA A 310 41.16 -8.64 -35.21
C ALA A 310 41.09 -8.18 -36.67
N GLN A 311 40.47 -7.03 -36.93
CA GLN A 311 40.41 -6.43 -38.27
C GLN A 311 41.81 -6.09 -38.82
N GLY A 312 42.69 -5.55 -37.98
CA GLY A 312 44.08 -5.25 -38.34
C GLY A 312 44.88 -6.49 -38.76
N VAL A 313 44.67 -7.63 -38.09
CA VAL A 313 45.31 -8.91 -38.44
C VAL A 313 44.76 -9.45 -39.77
N THR A 314 43.46 -9.34 -40.02
CA THR A 314 42.87 -9.79 -41.29
C THR A 314 43.27 -8.92 -42.49
N ALA A 315 43.55 -7.63 -42.28
CA ALA A 315 43.98 -6.72 -43.34
C ALA A 315 45.45 -6.89 -43.74
N ASN A 316 46.27 -7.50 -42.87
CA ASN A 316 47.69 -7.69 -43.10
C ASN A 316 48.13 -9.12 -42.72
N PRO A 317 47.65 -10.15 -43.44
CA PRO A 317 48.05 -11.52 -43.19
C PRO A 317 49.53 -11.63 -43.48
N ALA A 318 50.36 -11.65 -42.43
CA ALA A 318 51.80 -11.82 -42.58
C ALA A 318 52.07 -13.03 -43.48
N LYS A 319 52.77 -12.81 -44.61
CA LYS A 319 53.17 -13.88 -45.53
C LYS A 319 53.86 -14.97 -44.72
N PRO A 320 53.43 -16.24 -44.83
CA PRO A 320 54.12 -17.32 -44.14
C PRO A 320 55.57 -17.34 -44.63
N THR A 321 56.49 -17.02 -43.72
CA THR A 321 57.91 -17.20 -43.95
C THR A 321 58.13 -18.69 -44.11
N LYS A 322 58.33 -19.12 -45.36
CA LYS A 322 58.84 -20.46 -45.67
C LYS A 322 60.10 -20.64 -44.85
N LYS A 323 60.04 -21.47 -43.80
CA LYS A 323 61.26 -22.09 -43.26
C LYS A 323 61.87 -22.87 -44.42
N ALA A 324 63.03 -22.41 -44.87
CA ALA A 324 63.88 -23.19 -45.75
C ALA A 324 64.21 -24.51 -45.05
N ALA A 325 64.09 -25.59 -45.82
CA ALA A 325 64.41 -26.96 -45.44
C ALA A 325 65.88 -27.10 -44.99
#